data_AF-A0A7C8CXR5-F1
#
_entry.id   AF-A0A7C8CXR5-F1
#
_cell.length_a   1.000
_cell.length_b   1.000
_cell.length_c   1.000
_cell.angle_alpha   90.00
_cell.angle_beta   90.00
_cell.angle_gamma   90.00
#
_symmetry.space_group_name_H-M   'P 1'
#
loop_
_entity.id
_entity.type
_entity.pdbx_description
1 polymer ?
#
loop_
_entity_poly.entity_id
_entity_poly.type
_entity_poly.pdbx_seq_one_letter_code
_entity_poly.pdbx_strand_id
1 'polypeptide(L)' 'MKKIGFIGLGTMGAHFATNLIKAGAEITVHDIRRDNADT' A
#
# COMPACT_ATOMS: atom_id res chain seq x y z
N MET A 1 2.04 -18.30 1.80
CA MET A 1 1.50 -16.99 1.33
C MET A 1 2.67 -16.07 1.06
N LYS A 2 2.63 -15.28 -0.02
CA LYS A 2 3.67 -14.29 -0.33
C LYS A 2 3.26 -12.95 0.28
N LYS A 3 4.13 -12.35 1.10
CA LYS A 3 3.93 -11.01 1.66
C LYS A 3 4.48 -9.97 0.70
N ILE A 4 3.70 -8.94 0.40
CA ILE A 4 4.10 -7.87 -0.54
C ILE A 4 4.46 -6.61 0.25
N GLY A 5 5.67 -6.09 0.07
CA GLY A 5 6.04 -4.76 0.56
C GLY A 5 5.74 -3.70 -0.50
N PHE A 6 5.11 -2.59 -0.10
CA PHE A 6 4.76 -1.49 -1.00
C PHE A 6 5.25 -0.15 -0.42
N ILE A 7 6.15 0.54 -1.11
CA ILE A 7 6.78 1.79 -0.64
C ILE A 7 6.28 2.97 -1.48
N GLY A 8 5.68 3.95 -0.80
CA GLY A 8 5.18 5.20 -1.36
C GLY A 8 3.69 5.14 -1.70
N LEU A 9 2.90 5.99 -1.04
CA LEU A 9 1.45 6.10 -1.16
C LEU A 9 1.04 7.50 -1.65
N GLY A 10 1.86 8.10 -2.52
CA GLY A 10 1.50 9.33 -3.23
C GLY A 10 0.31 9.13 -4.20
N THR A 11 0.06 10.12 -5.08
CA THR A 11 -1.11 10.18 -5.96
C THR A 11 -1.45 8.88 -6.68
N MET A 12 -0.45 8.10 -7.14
CA MET A 12 -0.69 6.80 -7.77
C MET A 12 -0.59 5.62 -6.80
N GLY A 13 0.34 5.67 -5.85
CA GLY A 13 0.71 4.54 -5.00
C GLY A 13 -0.46 4.03 -4.16
N ALA A 14 -1.26 4.95 -3.61
CA ALA A 14 -2.44 4.59 -2.82
C ALA A 14 -3.46 3.77 -3.63
N HIS A 15 -3.70 4.13 -4.89
CA HIS A 15 -4.64 3.39 -5.76
C HIS A 15 -4.11 1.99 -6.10
N PHE A 16 -2.81 1.85 -6.32
CA PHE A 16 -2.19 0.54 -6.56
C PHE A 16 -2.24 -0.36 -5.33
N ALA A 17 -1.85 0.15 -4.15
CA ALA A 17 -1.96 -0.57 -2.89
C ALA A 17 -3.40 -1.01 -2.62
N THR A 18 -4.37 -0.10 -2.84
CA THR A 18 -5.80 -0.40 -2.70
C THR A 18 -6.26 -1.53 -3.63
N ASN A 19 -5.83 -1.52 -4.90
CA ASN A 19 -6.20 -2.56 -5.85
C ASN A 19 -5.60 -3.92 -5.51
N LEU A 20 -4.38 -3.96 -4.97
CA LEU A 20 -3.77 -5.20 -4.46
C LEU A 20 -4.54 -5.76 -3.26
N ILE A 21 -4.94 -4.90 -2.33
CA ILE A 21 -5.79 -5.30 -1.19
C ILE A 21 -7.13 -5.85 -1.69
N LYS A 22 -7.78 -5.17 -2.65
CA LYS A 22 -9.04 -5.62 -3.26
C LYS A 22 -8.91 -6.97 -3.97
N ALA A 23 -7.74 -7.29 -4.51
CA ALA A 23 -7.43 -8.57 -5.13
C ALA A 23 -7.13 -9.69 -4.11
N GLY A 24 -7.17 -9.40 -2.80
CA GLY A 24 -6.90 -10.36 -1.74
C GLY A 24 -5.43 -10.55 -1.40
N ALA A 25 -4.56 -9.62 -1.84
CA ALA A 25 -3.15 -9.67 -1.48
C ALA A 25 -2.91 -9.15 -0.05
N GLU A 26 -2.13 -9.89 0.73
CA GLU A 26 -1.59 -9.41 2.01
C GLU A 26 -0.39 -8.49 1.72
N ILE A 27 -0.56 -7.20 2.05
CA ILE A 27 0.46 -6.19 1.78
C ILE A 27 0.85 -5.43 3.06
N THR A 28 2.12 -5.00 3.13
CA THR A 28 2.63 -4.05 4.12
C THR A 28 3.04 -2.78 3.40
N VAL A 29 2.48 -1.65 3.79
CA VAL A 29 2.75 -0.35 3.17
C VAL A 29 3.72 0.48 4.02
N HIS A 30 4.54 1.29 3.36
CA HIS A 30 5.37 2.30 4.01
C HIS A 30 5.38 3.57 3.17
N ASP A 31 5.16 4.71 3.80
CA ASP A 31 5.38 6.03 3.21
C ASP A 31 6.23 6.86 4.17
N ILE A 32 7.08 7.73 3.64
CA ILE A 32 7.89 8.65 4.44
C ILE A 32 7.01 9.62 5.24
N ARG A 33 5.85 9.97 4.69
CA ARG A 33 4.78 10.68 5.41
C ARG A 33 3.81 9.65 5.95
N ARG A 34 3.90 9.38 7.24
CA ARG A 34 3.12 8.34 7.92
C ARG A 34 1.61 8.50 7.72
N ASP A 35 1.13 9.75 7.68
CA ASP A 35 -0.28 10.09 7.44
C ASP A 35 -0.83 9.43 6.17
N ASN A 36 -0.02 9.27 5.11
CA ASN A 36 -0.46 8.61 3.87
C ASN A 36 -0.72 7.11 4.05
N ALA A 37 -0.11 6.47 5.06
CA ALA A 37 -0.25 5.04 5.35
C ALA A 37 -1.30 4.75 6.43
N ASP A 38 -1.70 5.76 7.20
CA ASP A 38 -2.62 5.63 8.32
C ASP A 38 -4.10 5.97 7.96
N THR A 39 -4.35 6.58 6.79
CA THR A 39 -5.70 6.83 6.21
C THR A 39 -6.28 5.62 5.48
#